data_AF-X1QXP4-F1
#
_entry.id   AF-X1QXP4-F1
#
_cell.length_a   1.000
_cell.length_b   1.000
_cell.length_c   1.000
_cell.angle_alpha   90.00
_cell.angle_beta   90.00
_cell.angle_gamma   90.00
#
_symmetry.space_group_name_H-M   'P 1'
#
loop_
_entity.id
_entity.type
_entity.pdbx_description
1 polymer ?
#
loop_
_entity_poly.entity_id
_entity_poly.type
_entity_poly.pdbx_seq_one_letter_code
_entity_poly.pdbx_strand_id
1 'polypeptide(L)'
;INLIFMILIILGGIGFLVLLELFKYGKNGTLSLHAKLALRISLILILIGFIIIFFIESNNPSTLRDLNFPEKIYGSIFQSVTARTAGFNTIHIGSMQNATLFLIIILMFIGASPSSTGGGVKTTTFGLLILYVCSSLKGKEETQIFKRRISQDIIPKVLTVITLSLGLIIIMTILLSYVEGEDFIK
;
A
#
# COMPACT_ATOMS: atom_id res chain seq x y z
N ILE A 1 -1.54 -11.79 -19.34
CA ILE A 1 -0.98 -10.41 -19.28
C ILE A 1 -0.99 -9.88 -17.86
N ASN A 2 -2.15 -9.82 -17.19
CA ASN A 2 -2.29 -9.29 -15.82
C ASN A 2 -1.29 -9.89 -14.81
N LEU A 3 -1.02 -11.20 -14.86
CA LEU A 3 -0.06 -11.85 -13.97
C LEU A 3 1.37 -11.29 -14.13
N ILE A 4 1.81 -11.05 -15.36
CA ILE A 4 3.16 -10.53 -15.66
C ILE A 4 3.30 -9.12 -15.10
N PHE A 5 2.31 -8.26 -15.33
CA PHE A 5 2.27 -6.91 -14.78
C PHE A 5 2.24 -6.91 -13.25
N MET A 6 1.42 -7.75 -12.62
CA MET A 6 1.38 -7.84 -11.16
C MET A 6 2.74 -8.23 -10.58
N ILE A 7 3.42 -9.21 -11.18
CA ILE A 7 4.76 -9.63 -10.74
C ILE A 7 5.76 -8.48 -10.91
N LEU A 8 5.76 -7.79 -12.06
CA LEU A 8 6.65 -6.64 -12.31
C LEU A 8 6.42 -5.50 -11.31
N ILE A 9 5.15 -5.16 -11.05
CA ILE A 9 4.78 -4.11 -10.09
C ILE A 9 5.23 -4.49 -8.68
N ILE A 10 5.01 -5.75 -8.27
CA ILE A 10 5.43 -6.25 -6.97
C ILE A 10 6.96 -6.21 -6.83
N LEU A 11 7.69 -6.71 -7.84
CA LEU A 11 9.16 -6.72 -7.85
C LEU A 11 9.75 -5.31 -7.84
N GLY A 12 9.20 -4.39 -8.64
CA GLY A 12 9.61 -2.98 -8.65
C GLY A 12 9.26 -2.25 -7.36
N GLY A 13 8.14 -2.62 -6.72
CA GLY A 13 7.60 -1.96 -5.53
C GLY A 13 8.20 -2.39 -4.19
N ILE A 14 8.75 -3.62 -4.07
CA ILE A 14 9.31 -4.13 -2.80
C ILE A 14 10.70 -3.54 -2.47
N GLY A 15 11.38 -2.94 -3.45
CA GLY A 15 12.65 -2.24 -3.26
C GLY A 15 13.88 -3.06 -3.60
N PHE A 16 14.89 -2.42 -4.17
CA PHE A 16 16.09 -3.06 -4.72
C PHE A 16 16.91 -3.79 -3.66
N LEU A 17 17.04 -3.21 -2.46
CA LEU A 17 17.74 -3.86 -1.34
C LEU A 17 17.07 -5.17 -0.92
N VAL A 18 15.74 -5.17 -0.84
CA VAL A 18 14.96 -6.37 -0.48
C VAL A 18 15.06 -7.42 -1.58
N LEU A 19 15.06 -7.01 -2.85
CA LEU A 19 15.26 -7.90 -3.98
C LEU A 19 16.64 -8.59 -3.92
N LEU A 20 17.71 -7.82 -3.67
CA LEU A 20 19.06 -8.35 -3.49
C LEU A 20 19.15 -9.34 -2.32
N GLU A 21 18.52 -9.03 -1.19
CA GLU A 21 18.44 -9.94 -0.05
C GLU A 21 17.68 -11.23 -0.40
N LEU A 22 16.59 -11.14 -1.15
CA LEU A 22 15.80 -12.30 -1.56
C LEU A 22 16.59 -13.21 -2.53
N PHE A 23 17.37 -12.63 -3.45
CA PHE A 23 18.28 -13.38 -4.31
C PHE A 23 19.40 -14.08 -3.51
N LYS A 24 19.93 -13.43 -2.47
CA LYS A 24 20.96 -14.01 -1.58
C LYS A 24 20.40 -14.99 -0.54
N TYR A 25 19.11 -14.89 -0.22
CA TYR A 25 18.43 -15.72 0.78
C TYR A 25 18.54 -17.21 0.45
N GLY A 26 18.45 -17.57 -0.84
CA GLY A 26 18.63 -18.95 -1.31
C GLY A 26 20.02 -19.55 -1.05
N LYS A 27 21.02 -18.73 -0.67
CA LYS A 27 22.38 -19.18 -0.32
C LYS A 27 22.72 -19.02 1.17
N ASN A 28 22.34 -17.92 1.81
CA ASN A 28 22.78 -17.58 3.19
C ASN A 28 21.64 -17.42 4.22
N GLY A 29 20.39 -17.76 3.87
CA GLY A 29 19.30 -18.11 4.81
C GLY A 29 18.78 -17.04 5.78
N THR A 30 19.25 -15.79 5.75
CA THR A 30 18.77 -14.75 6.68
C THR A 30 18.34 -13.48 5.97
N LEU A 31 17.10 -13.05 6.23
CA LEU A 31 16.58 -11.73 5.81
C LEU A 31 16.78 -10.70 6.92
N SER A 32 17.04 -9.46 6.53
CA SER A 32 17.08 -8.32 7.46
C SER A 32 15.71 -8.01 8.04
N LEU A 33 15.69 -7.23 9.14
CA LEU A 33 14.44 -6.73 9.71
C LEU A 33 13.67 -5.87 8.70
N HIS A 34 14.37 -5.03 7.96
CA HIS A 34 13.79 -4.13 6.96
C HIS A 34 13.11 -4.94 5.85
N ALA A 35 13.78 -5.96 5.31
CA ALA A 35 13.21 -6.83 4.29
C ALA A 35 11.98 -7.60 4.81
N LYS A 36 12.06 -8.18 6.02
CA LYS A 36 10.90 -8.90 6.62
C LYS A 36 9.70 -7.98 6.83
N LEU A 37 9.93 -6.76 7.32
CA LEU A 37 8.87 -5.79 7.55
C LEU A 37 8.27 -5.35 6.21
N ALA A 38 9.09 -4.96 5.23
CA ALA A 38 8.65 -4.52 3.91
C ALA A 38 7.80 -5.59 3.19
N LEU A 39 8.24 -6.85 3.22
CA LEU A 39 7.51 -7.98 2.63
C LEU A 39 6.19 -8.25 3.35
N ARG A 40 6.18 -8.31 4.69
CA ARG A 40 4.95 -8.58 5.44
C ARG A 40 3.91 -7.48 5.28
N ILE A 41 4.31 -6.22 5.41
CA ILE A 41 3.38 -5.10 5.27
C ILE A 41 2.85 -5.04 3.84
N SER A 42 3.71 -5.18 2.82
CA SER A 42 3.28 -5.22 1.43
C SER A 42 2.24 -6.33 1.19
N LEU A 43 2.48 -7.53 1.70
CA LEU A 43 1.55 -8.65 1.55
C LEU A 43 0.21 -8.38 2.25
N ILE A 44 0.24 -7.86 3.48
CA ILE A 44 -0.96 -7.53 4.24
C ILE A 44 -1.79 -6.46 3.52
N LEU A 45 -1.15 -5.41 2.99
CA LEU A 45 -1.86 -4.36 2.26
C LEU A 45 -2.51 -4.86 0.97
N ILE A 46 -1.81 -5.70 0.21
CA ILE A 46 -2.39 -6.32 -1.01
C ILE A 46 -3.58 -7.19 -0.63
N LEU A 47 -3.48 -8.00 0.42
CA LEU A 47 -4.57 -8.89 0.82
C LEU A 47 -5.78 -8.11 1.33
N ILE A 48 -5.57 -7.09 2.17
CA ILE A 48 -6.66 -6.25 2.68
C ILE A 48 -7.32 -5.50 1.52
N GLY A 49 -6.53 -4.87 0.64
CA GLY A 49 -7.04 -4.17 -0.53
C GLY A 49 -7.83 -5.11 -1.44
N PHE A 50 -7.29 -6.29 -1.74
CA PHE A 50 -7.97 -7.32 -2.53
C PHE A 50 -9.32 -7.69 -1.92
N ILE A 51 -9.36 -8.02 -0.63
CA ILE A 51 -10.59 -8.46 0.05
C ILE A 51 -11.65 -7.37 -0.02
N ILE A 52 -11.30 -6.13 0.34
CA ILE A 52 -12.28 -5.04 0.38
C ILE A 52 -12.76 -4.69 -1.04
N ILE A 53 -11.87 -4.59 -2.02
CA ILE A 53 -12.24 -4.33 -3.43
C ILE A 53 -13.14 -5.45 -3.94
N PHE A 54 -12.80 -6.71 -3.66
CA PHE A 54 -13.60 -7.86 -4.09
C PHE A 54 -15.01 -7.82 -3.51
N PHE A 55 -15.17 -7.57 -2.20
CA PHE A 55 -16.50 -7.54 -1.59
C PHE A 55 -17.36 -6.36 -2.07
N ILE A 56 -16.78 -5.16 -2.21
CA ILE A 56 -17.55 -3.98 -2.62
C ILE A 56 -17.91 -4.06 -4.10
N GLU A 57 -16.93 -4.34 -4.97
CA GLU A 57 -17.15 -4.28 -6.42
C GLU A 57 -17.79 -5.55 -6.99
N SER A 58 -17.77 -6.69 -6.29
CA SER A 58 -18.51 -7.88 -6.75
C SER A 58 -20.02 -7.63 -6.88
N ASN A 59 -20.54 -6.64 -6.14
CA ASN A 59 -21.94 -6.22 -6.21
C ASN A 59 -22.18 -5.11 -7.25
N ASN A 60 -21.13 -4.49 -7.80
CA ASN A 60 -21.24 -3.35 -8.71
C ASN A 60 -21.45 -3.82 -10.17
N PRO A 61 -22.64 -3.58 -10.77
CA PRO A 61 -22.94 -3.97 -12.15
C PRO A 61 -22.00 -3.33 -13.17
N SER A 62 -21.49 -2.13 -12.90
CA SER A 62 -20.66 -1.39 -13.86
C SER A 62 -19.19 -1.83 -13.89
N THR A 63 -18.78 -2.75 -13.02
CA THR A 63 -17.36 -3.18 -12.90
C THR A 63 -17.22 -4.70 -12.87
N LEU A 64 -17.27 -5.32 -11.69
CA LEU A 64 -16.87 -6.69 -11.46
C LEU A 64 -18.05 -7.66 -11.48
N ARG A 65 -19.30 -7.21 -11.28
CA ARG A 65 -20.46 -8.10 -11.13
C ARG A 65 -20.70 -9.03 -12.31
N ASP A 66 -20.58 -8.54 -13.54
CA ASP A 66 -20.88 -9.28 -14.77
C ASP A 66 -19.73 -10.20 -15.21
N LEU A 67 -18.58 -10.14 -14.54
CA LEU A 67 -17.42 -10.98 -14.81
C LEU A 67 -17.54 -12.36 -14.16
N ASN A 68 -16.85 -13.34 -14.73
CA ASN A 68 -16.77 -14.69 -14.17
C ASN A 68 -16.07 -14.67 -12.80
N PHE A 69 -16.34 -15.66 -11.94
CA PHE A 69 -15.73 -15.71 -10.60
C PHE A 69 -14.18 -15.62 -10.59
N PRO A 70 -13.44 -16.32 -11.48
CA PRO A 70 -11.99 -16.15 -11.57
C PRO A 70 -11.58 -14.74 -12.02
N GLU A 71 -12.31 -14.15 -12.96
CA GLU A 71 -12.06 -12.80 -13.47
C GLU A 71 -12.28 -11.74 -12.39
N LYS A 72 -13.29 -11.93 -11.52
CA LYS A 72 -13.51 -11.10 -10.33
C LYS A 72 -12.29 -11.10 -9.42
N ILE A 73 -11.74 -12.29 -9.13
CA ILE A 73 -10.55 -12.43 -8.30
C ILE A 73 -9.37 -11.70 -8.95
N TYR A 74 -9.12 -11.94 -10.23
CA TYR A 74 -8.01 -11.30 -10.95
C TYR A 74 -8.17 -9.77 -11.04
N GLY A 75 -9.38 -9.27 -11.27
CA GLY A 75 -9.66 -7.83 -11.31
C GLY A 75 -9.42 -7.16 -9.95
N SER A 76 -9.93 -7.75 -8.87
CA SER A 76 -9.76 -7.19 -7.53
C SER A 76 -8.30 -7.23 -7.05
N ILE A 77 -7.58 -8.32 -7.29
CA ILE A 77 -6.16 -8.41 -6.87
C ILE A 77 -5.29 -7.48 -7.72
N PHE A 78 -5.56 -7.37 -9.03
CA PHE A 78 -4.86 -6.43 -9.89
C PHE A 78 -5.07 -4.99 -9.43
N GLN A 79 -6.30 -4.62 -9.10
CA GLN A 79 -6.61 -3.28 -8.60
C GLN A 79 -5.94 -2.98 -7.26
N SER A 80 -5.83 -3.97 -6.38
CA SER A 80 -5.08 -3.80 -5.13
C SER A 80 -3.56 -3.67 -5.36
N VAL A 81 -3.00 -4.43 -6.31
CA VAL A 81 -1.57 -4.35 -6.65
C VAL A 81 -1.23 -3.03 -7.33
N THR A 82 -2.06 -2.59 -8.29
CA THR A 82 -1.82 -1.38 -9.10
C THR A 82 -1.97 -0.09 -8.29
N ALA A 83 -2.83 -0.09 -7.26
CA ALA A 83 -2.99 1.02 -6.32
C ALA A 83 -1.68 1.39 -5.60
N ARG A 84 -0.66 0.50 -5.62
CA ARG A 84 0.67 0.83 -5.09
C ARG A 84 1.56 1.45 -6.17
N THR A 85 1.13 2.61 -6.68
CA THR A 85 1.89 3.50 -7.59
C THR A 85 2.21 2.96 -8.99
N ALA A 86 1.43 2.00 -9.51
CA ALA A 86 1.61 1.50 -10.88
C ALA A 86 0.68 2.18 -11.90
N GLY A 87 -0.55 2.51 -11.50
CA GLY A 87 -1.47 3.30 -12.33
C GLY A 87 -2.09 2.57 -13.54
N PHE A 88 -1.97 1.24 -13.62
CA PHE A 88 -2.66 0.44 -14.63
C PHE A 88 -4.11 0.17 -14.25
N ASN A 89 -5.01 0.21 -15.23
CA ASN A 89 -6.44 0.00 -15.03
C ASN A 89 -6.89 -1.26 -15.78
N THR A 90 -7.45 -2.23 -15.06
CA THR A 90 -8.14 -3.39 -15.65
C THR A 90 -9.65 -3.24 -15.66
N ILE A 91 -10.17 -2.33 -14.83
CA ILE A 91 -11.58 -1.97 -14.72
C ILE A 91 -11.71 -0.45 -14.76
N HIS A 92 -12.87 0.07 -15.17
CA HIS A 92 -13.09 1.50 -15.32
C HIS A 92 -13.19 2.19 -13.94
N ILE A 93 -12.12 2.89 -13.53
CA ILE A 93 -12.04 3.52 -12.19
C ILE A 93 -13.21 4.49 -11.94
N GLY A 94 -13.60 5.30 -12.94
CA GLY A 94 -14.74 6.24 -12.79
C GLY A 94 -16.10 5.56 -12.53
N SER A 95 -16.21 4.25 -12.75
CA SER A 95 -17.43 3.48 -12.49
C SER A 95 -17.40 2.71 -11.16
N MET A 96 -16.29 2.73 -10.44
CA MET A 96 -16.14 2.08 -9.13
C MET A 96 -16.97 2.79 -8.07
N GLN A 97 -17.30 2.12 -6.96
CA GLN A 97 -18.00 2.77 -5.86
C GLN A 97 -17.10 3.77 -5.12
N ASN A 98 -17.68 4.84 -4.56
CA ASN A 98 -16.94 5.87 -3.81
C ASN A 98 -16.14 5.27 -2.64
N ALA A 99 -16.67 4.23 -1.99
CA ALA A 99 -15.96 3.49 -0.94
C ALA A 99 -14.68 2.81 -1.47
N THR A 100 -14.74 2.23 -2.67
CA THR A 100 -13.57 1.59 -3.30
C THR A 100 -12.56 2.63 -3.77
N LEU A 101 -13.02 3.76 -4.32
CA LEU A 101 -12.15 4.88 -4.69
C LEU A 101 -11.42 5.43 -3.47
N PHE A 102 -12.12 5.63 -2.35
CA PHE A 102 -11.52 6.08 -1.11
C PHE A 102 -10.47 5.09 -0.58
N LEU A 103 -10.74 3.78 -0.64
CA LEU A 103 -9.75 2.75 -0.31
C LEU A 103 -8.52 2.84 -1.22
N ILE A 104 -8.71 3.01 -2.53
CA ILE A 104 -7.60 3.15 -3.49
C ILE A 104 -6.74 4.37 -3.15
N ILE A 105 -7.36 5.51 -2.77
CA ILE A 105 -6.63 6.70 -2.31
C ILE A 105 -5.74 6.38 -1.11
N ILE A 106 -6.27 5.65 -0.12
CA ILE A 106 -5.48 5.23 1.06
C ILE A 106 -4.33 4.30 0.66
N LEU A 107 -4.59 3.33 -0.22
CA LEU A 107 -3.56 2.41 -0.72
C LEU A 107 -2.50 3.11 -1.59
N MET A 108 -2.86 4.16 -2.32
CA MET A 108 -1.92 4.98 -3.09
C MET A 108 -1.06 5.87 -2.19
N PHE A 109 -1.64 6.39 -1.11
CA PHE A 109 -0.91 7.13 -0.09
C PHE A 109 0.16 6.23 0.56
N ILE A 110 -0.23 4.99 0.92
CA ILE A 110 0.71 3.97 1.40
C ILE A 110 1.38 3.28 0.20
N GLY A 111 2.33 4.00 -0.39
CA GLY A 111 2.97 3.59 -1.63
C GLY A 111 3.95 2.42 -1.48
N ALA A 112 5.03 2.46 -2.26
CA ALA A 112 5.96 1.34 -2.37
C ALA A 112 6.96 1.27 -1.20
N SER A 113 7.72 0.18 -1.09
CA SER A 113 8.76 0.01 -0.05
C SER A 113 9.97 0.94 -0.27
N PRO A 114 10.87 1.13 0.72
CA PRO A 114 12.08 1.94 0.54
C PRO A 114 12.97 1.42 -0.59
N SER A 115 13.69 2.32 -1.27
CA SER A 115 14.59 1.97 -2.39
C SER A 115 13.86 1.23 -3.54
N SER A 116 12.59 1.56 -3.77
CA SER A 116 11.76 1.03 -4.87
C SER A 116 11.54 2.06 -5.97
N THR A 117 10.87 1.65 -7.05
CA THR A 117 10.49 2.53 -8.17
C THR A 117 9.22 3.35 -7.91
N GLY A 118 8.55 3.12 -6.77
CA GLY A 118 7.26 3.74 -6.45
C GLY A 118 7.37 4.89 -5.43
N GLY A 119 6.40 5.80 -5.48
CA GLY A 119 6.27 6.95 -4.60
C GLY A 119 5.53 6.67 -3.28
N GLY A 120 5.02 7.73 -2.66
CA GLY A 120 4.17 7.67 -1.47
C GLY A 120 4.89 7.44 -0.14
N VAL A 121 4.10 7.33 0.93
CA VAL A 121 4.60 6.97 2.26
C VAL A 121 5.05 5.51 2.22
N LYS A 122 6.32 5.28 2.53
CA LYS A 122 6.92 3.96 2.40
C LYS A 122 6.24 2.93 3.30
N THR A 123 6.06 1.71 2.80
CA THR A 123 5.39 0.63 3.56
C THR A 123 6.05 0.36 4.92
N THR A 124 7.38 0.49 5.03
CA THR A 124 8.09 0.33 6.31
C THR A 124 7.81 1.49 7.27
N THR A 125 7.67 2.71 6.76
CA THR A 125 7.32 3.90 7.56
C THR A 125 5.92 3.72 8.15
N PHE A 126 4.96 3.31 7.32
CA PHE A 126 3.61 2.99 7.78
C PHE A 126 3.59 1.82 8.77
N GLY A 127 4.32 0.74 8.49
CA GLY A 127 4.42 -0.42 9.37
C GLY A 127 5.02 -0.08 10.74
N LEU A 128 6.06 0.77 10.78
CA LEU A 128 6.64 1.26 12.02
C LEU A 128 5.65 2.09 12.84
N LEU A 129 4.86 2.95 12.18
CA LEU A 129 3.81 3.72 12.84
C LEU A 129 2.77 2.81 13.49
N ILE A 130 2.25 1.81 12.77
CA ILE A 130 1.27 0.86 13.32
C ILE A 130 1.85 0.12 14.53
N LEU A 131 3.09 -0.35 14.43
CA LEU A 131 3.76 -1.06 15.52
C LEU A 131 3.96 -0.18 16.75
N TYR A 132 4.32 1.09 16.54
CA TYR A 132 4.45 2.08 17.60
C TYR A 132 3.10 2.33 18.29
N VAL A 133 2.03 2.58 17.53
CA VAL A 133 0.67 2.76 18.06
C VAL A 133 0.22 1.53 18.84
N CYS A 134 0.40 0.32 18.28
CA CYS A 134 0.02 -0.91 18.96
C CYS A 134 0.82 -1.17 20.25
N SER A 135 2.11 -0.80 20.27
CA SER A 135 2.96 -0.93 21.47
C SER A 135 2.59 0.08 22.54
N SER A 136 2.31 1.32 22.14
CA SER A 136 1.84 2.40 23.02
C SER A 136 0.50 2.05 23.67
N LEU A 137 -0.47 1.54 22.89
CA LEU A 137 -1.76 1.06 23.41
C LEU A 137 -1.63 -0.12 24.39
N LYS A 138 -0.54 -0.89 24.30
CA LYS A 138 -0.23 -1.99 25.23
C LYS A 138 0.60 -1.53 26.44
N GLY A 139 0.89 -0.23 26.57
CA GLY A 139 1.71 0.32 27.64
C GLY A 139 3.18 -0.09 27.60
N LYS A 140 3.70 -0.49 26.44
CA LYS A 140 5.13 -0.87 26.31
C LYS A 140 5.96 0.36 25.98
N GLU A 141 6.96 0.67 26.81
CA GLU A 141 7.91 1.77 26.58
C GLU A 141 8.80 1.55 25.36
N GLU A 142 9.03 0.28 24.99
CA GLU A 142 9.83 -0.09 23.84
C GLU A 142 9.00 -0.74 22.74
N THR A 143 9.06 -0.17 21.54
CA THR A 143 8.52 -0.83 20.34
C THR A 143 9.50 -1.92 19.89
N GLN A 144 9.06 -3.17 19.93
CA GLN A 144 9.85 -4.33 19.51
C GLN A 144 9.25 -4.96 18.25
N ILE A 145 10.10 -5.29 17.29
CA ILE A 145 9.73 -6.01 16.07
C ILE A 145 10.65 -7.22 15.88
N PHE A 146 10.07 -8.41 15.64
CA PHE A 146 10.83 -9.67 15.47
C PHE A 146 11.88 -9.92 16.57
N LYS A 147 11.54 -9.64 17.83
CA LYS A 147 12.44 -9.74 19.00
C LYS A 147 13.65 -8.77 18.96
N ARG A 148 13.57 -7.68 18.20
CA ARG A 148 14.59 -6.61 18.17
C ARG A 148 13.95 -5.27 18.51
N ARG A 149 14.64 -4.47 19.33
CA ARG A 149 14.22 -3.12 19.72
C ARG A 149 14.39 -2.16 18.54
N ILE A 150 13.38 -1.34 18.29
CA ILE A 150 13.48 -0.22 17.33
C ILE A 150 14.06 0.98 18.08
N SER A 151 15.05 1.66 17.47
CA SER A 151 15.58 2.90 18.05
C SER A 151 14.48 3.96 18.13
N GLN A 152 14.37 4.62 19.29
CA GLN A 152 13.36 5.66 19.49
C GLN A 152 13.59 6.87 18.57
N ASP A 153 14.80 7.09 18.08
CA ASP A 153 15.13 8.18 17.14
C ASP A 153 14.44 8.03 15.77
N ILE A 154 13.95 6.84 15.44
CA ILE A 154 13.28 6.56 14.16
C ILE A 154 11.82 7.02 14.21
N ILE A 155 11.18 7.01 15.38
CA ILE A 155 9.75 7.32 15.53
C ILE A 155 9.44 8.78 15.16
N PRO A 156 10.17 9.80 15.65
CA PRO A 156 9.93 11.18 15.24
C PRO A 156 10.08 11.37 13.72
N LYS A 157 11.09 10.74 13.10
CA LYS A 157 11.29 10.81 11.64
C LYS A 157 10.11 10.23 10.87
N VAL A 158 9.59 9.08 11.31
CA VAL A 158 8.41 8.44 10.73
C VAL A 158 7.19 9.36 10.83
N LEU A 159 6.95 9.95 12.01
CA LEU A 159 5.85 10.89 12.23
C LEU A 159 5.99 12.13 11.35
N THR A 160 7.17 12.75 11.28
CA THR A 160 7.43 13.92 10.43
C THR A 160 7.10 13.64 8.96
N VAL A 161 7.57 12.51 8.41
CA VAL A 161 7.31 12.16 7.01
C VAL A 161 5.82 11.98 6.75
N ILE A 162 5.09 11.31 7.65
CA ILE A 162 3.65 11.07 7.50
C ILE A 162 2.88 12.38 7.59
N THR A 163 3.16 13.21 8.59
CA THR A 163 2.48 14.50 8.78
C THR A 163 2.72 15.44 7.60
N LEU A 164 3.95 15.56 7.10
CA LEU A 164 4.26 16.39 5.93
C LEU A 164 3.56 15.88 4.68
N SER A 165 3.56 14.56 4.45
CA SER A 165 2.91 13.96 3.27
C SER A 165 1.40 14.16 3.31
N LEU A 166 0.78 13.96 4.47
CA LEU A 166 -0.66 14.15 4.67
C LEU A 166 -1.05 15.63 4.51
N GLY A 167 -0.29 16.54 5.12
CA GLY A 167 -0.50 17.98 5.01
C GLY A 167 -0.42 18.46 3.56
N LEU A 168 0.59 18.00 2.82
CA LEU A 168 0.73 18.34 1.40
C LEU A 168 -0.49 17.85 0.58
N ILE A 169 -0.92 16.60 0.77
CA ILE A 169 -2.07 16.05 0.03
C ILE A 169 -3.34 16.82 0.36
N ILE A 170 -3.60 17.11 1.64
CA ILE A 170 -4.80 17.86 2.05
C ILE A 170 -4.80 19.25 1.43
N ILE A 171 -3.69 19.99 1.52
CA ILE A 171 -3.58 21.35 0.97
C ILE A 171 -3.81 21.33 -0.54
N MET A 172 -3.15 20.42 -1.26
CA MET A 172 -3.30 20.31 -2.71
C MET A 172 -4.72 19.90 -3.12
N THR A 173 -5.35 18.98 -2.38
CA THR A 173 -6.73 18.56 -2.64
C THR A 173 -7.71 19.71 -2.45
N ILE A 174 -7.54 20.52 -1.39
CA ILE A 174 -8.38 21.71 -1.14
C ILE A 174 -8.19 22.74 -2.26
N LEU A 175 -6.95 23.03 -2.64
CA LEU A 175 -6.65 23.98 -3.73
C LEU A 175 -7.27 23.52 -5.05
N LEU A 176 -7.11 22.24 -5.39
CA LEU A 176 -7.68 21.69 -6.62
C LEU A 176 -9.21 21.75 -6.61
N SER A 177 -9.83 21.37 -5.49
CA SER A 177 -11.30 21.42 -5.33
C SER A 177 -11.85 22.85 -5.43
N TYR A 178 -11.10 23.84 -4.96
CA TYR A 178 -11.49 25.24 -5.05
C TYR A 178 -11.36 25.82 -6.47
N VAL A 179 -10.33 25.41 -7.22
CA VAL A 179 -10.04 25.93 -8.56
C VAL A 179 -10.88 25.27 -9.65
N GLU A 180 -11.02 23.94 -9.61
CA GLU A 180 -11.63 23.17 -10.70
C GLU A 180 -13.14 22.96 -10.50
N GLY A 181 -13.67 23.06 -9.27
CA GLY A 181 -15.12 23.01 -9.00
C GLY A 181 -15.82 21.69 -9.34
N GLU A 182 -15.05 20.66 -9.69
CA GLU A 182 -15.51 19.29 -9.95
C GLU A 182 -15.90 18.58 -8.65
N ASP A 183 -16.63 17.48 -8.78
CA ASP A 183 -17.02 16.65 -7.64
C ASP A 183 -15.79 16.09 -6.89
N PHE A 184 -15.89 16.03 -5.55
CA PHE A 184 -14.75 15.69 -4.69
C PHE A 184 -14.15 14.29 -4.94
N ILE A 185 -14.98 13.32 -5.37
CA ILE A 185 -14.54 11.95 -5.68
C ILE A 185 -15.03 11.47 -7.06
N LYS A 186 -16.22 11.91 -7.48
CA LYS A 186 -16.90 11.40 -8.68
C LYS A 186 -17.82 12.43 -9.26
#